data_AF-A0A183FMX7-F1
#
_entry.id   AF-A0A183FMX7-F1
#
_cell.length_a   1.000
_cell.length_b   1.000
_cell.length_c   1.000
_cell.angle_alpha   90.00
_cell.angle_beta   90.00
_cell.angle_gamma   90.00
#
_symmetry.space_group_name_H-M   'P 1'
#
loop_
_entity.id
_entity.type
_entity.pdbx_description
1 polymer ?
#
loop_
_entity_poly.entity_id
_entity_poly.type
_entity_poly.pdbx_seq_one_letter_code
_entity_poly.pdbx_strand_id
1 'polypeptide(L)' 'MLLLVAALLSGLALCYSSRSVRNEPGASAGGSVDLCSLPADSGSCSRELIRYYYDPVDDDCKRFTYS' A
#
# COMPACT_ATOMS: atom_id res chain seq x y z
N MET A 1 -31.14 -2.75 21.17
CA MET A 1 -29.72 -2.79 21.62
C MET A 1 -28.78 -3.57 20.69
N LEU A 2 -29.25 -4.06 19.52
CA LEU A 2 -28.39 -4.69 18.48
C LEU A 2 -27.99 -3.71 17.36
N LEU A 3 -28.62 -2.53 17.29
CA LEU A 3 -28.45 -1.56 16.20
C LEU A 3 -27.24 -0.61 16.36
N LEU A 4 -26.65 -0.51 17.56
CA LEU A 4 -25.46 0.33 17.79
C LEU A 4 -24.16 -0.34 17.33
N VAL A 5 -24.15 -1.67 17.17
CA VAL A 5 -22.93 -2.44 16.83
C VAL A 5 -22.63 -2.40 15.32
N ALA A 6 -23.66 -2.23 14.48
CA ALA A 6 -23.50 -2.24 13.02
C ALA A 6 -22.84 -0.97 12.43
N ALA A 7 -22.93 0.18 13.12
CA ALA A 7 -22.35 1.45 12.67
C ALA A 7 -20.81 1.54 12.86
N LEU A 8 -20.22 0.68 13.70
CA LEU A 8 -18.77 0.61 13.89
C LEU A 8 -18.07 -0.34 12.90
N LEU A 9 -18.82 -1.23 12.24
CA LEU A 9 -18.29 -2.22 11.31
C LEU A 9 -18.45 -1.85 9.82
N SER A 10 -19.21 -0.80 9.51
CA SER A 10 -19.42 -0.30 8.14
C SER A 10 -18.63 0.99 7.82
N GLY A 11 -17.92 1.55 8.80
CA GLY A 11 -17.19 2.83 8.68
C GLY A 11 -15.68 2.72 8.49
N LEU A 12 -15.10 1.52 8.52
CA LEU A 12 -13.70 1.33 8.11
C LEU A 12 -13.69 1.15 6.59
N ALA A 13 -13.77 2.27 5.86
CA ALA A 13 -13.25 2.34 4.51
C ALA A 13 -11.73 2.09 4.61
N LEU A 14 -11.37 0.81 4.69
CA LEU A 14 -10.00 0.36 4.73
C LEU A 14 -9.41 0.69 3.35
N CYS A 15 -8.91 1.92 3.15
CA CYS A 15 -7.91 2.13 2.09
C CYS A 15 -6.62 1.37 2.41
N TYR A 16 -6.53 0.78 3.63
CA TYR A 16 -5.82 -0.48 3.79
C TYR A 16 -6.62 -1.55 3.05
N SER A 17 -6.59 -1.50 1.71
CA SER A 17 -6.95 -2.67 0.95
C SER A 17 -6.10 -3.77 1.57
N SER A 18 -6.70 -4.69 2.32
CA SER A 18 -6.17 -6.03 2.50
C SER A 18 -6.24 -6.65 1.11
N ARG A 19 -5.50 -6.08 0.15
CA ARG A 19 -4.88 -6.85 -0.89
C ARG A 19 -3.92 -7.68 -0.05
N SER A 20 -4.42 -8.80 0.46
CA SER A 20 -3.57 -9.90 0.83
C SER A 20 -2.67 -10.03 -0.38
N VAL A 21 -1.45 -9.51 -0.27
CA VAL A 21 -0.35 -9.98 -1.09
C VAL A 21 -0.27 -11.42 -0.61
N ARG A 22 -1.12 -12.26 -1.21
CA ARG A 22 -0.84 -13.67 -1.18
C ARG A 22 0.54 -13.71 -1.79
N ASN A 23 1.50 -14.19 -1.02
CA ASN A 23 2.74 -14.69 -1.59
C ASN A 23 2.37 -15.94 -2.40
N GLU A 24 1.54 -15.75 -3.43
CA GLU A 24 1.35 -16.72 -4.49
C GLU A 24 2.65 -16.65 -5.26
N PRO A 25 3.38 -17.77 -5.41
CA PRO A 25 4.40 -17.87 -6.43
C PRO A 25 3.69 -17.80 -7.78
N GLY A 26 3.29 -16.58 -8.16
CA GLY A 26 2.76 -16.28 -9.47
C GLY A 26 3.86 -16.60 -10.44
N ALA A 27 3.62 -17.62 -11.26
CA ALA A 27 4.46 -18.02 -12.37
C ALA A 27 4.64 -16.86 -13.35
N SER A 28 5.52 -15.92 -13.00
CA SER A 28 6.10 -14.95 -13.90
C SER A 28 7.58 -15.29 -13.95
N ALA A 29 8.04 -15.60 -15.16
CA ALA A 29 9.36 -16.09 -15.41
C ALA A 29 10.43 -15.10 -14.92
N GLY A 30 11.14 -15.49 -13.86
CA GLY A 30 12.58 -15.27 -13.71
C GLY A 30 13.10 -13.84 -13.65
N GLY A 31 12.50 -12.96 -12.86
CA GLY A 31 13.12 -11.69 -12.48
C GLY A 31 12.79 -11.35 -11.03
N SER A 32 13.76 -11.41 -10.12
CA SER A 32 13.64 -10.79 -8.80
C SER A 32 13.54 -9.28 -9.01
N VAL A 33 12.32 -8.73 -8.97
CA VAL A 33 12.11 -7.29 -9.06
C VAL A 33 12.70 -6.65 -7.80
N ASP A 34 13.70 -5.80 -7.99
CA ASP A 34 14.29 -5.05 -6.89
C ASP A 34 13.31 -3.97 -6.42
N LEU A 35 12.68 -4.21 -5.26
CA LEU A 35 11.64 -3.33 -4.72
C LEU A 35 12.18 -1.95 -4.34
N CYS A 36 13.46 -1.86 -3.97
CA CYS A 36 14.11 -0.62 -3.56
C CYS A 36 14.39 0.31 -4.75
N SER A 37 14.56 -0.26 -5.95
CA SER A 37 14.77 0.50 -7.18
C SER A 37 13.48 0.93 -7.87
N LEU A 38 12.32 0.56 -7.33
CA LEU A 38 11.03 0.97 -7.89
C LEU A 38 10.75 2.45 -7.59
N PRO A 39 10.20 3.21 -8.56
CA PRO A 39 9.76 4.56 -8.30
C PRO A 39 8.57 4.58 -7.33
N ALA A 40 8.40 5.68 -6.60
CA ALA A 40 7.22 5.91 -5.79
C ALA A 40 5.96 5.98 -6.67
N ASP A 41 5.04 5.05 -6.49
CA ASP A 41 3.72 5.08 -7.12
C ASP A 41 2.75 5.89 -6.28
N SER A 42 2.05 6.86 -6.87
CA SER A 42 1.09 7.68 -6.10
C SER A 42 -0.19 6.93 -5.78
N GLY A 43 -0.55 5.85 -6.48
CA GLY A 43 -1.80 5.15 -6.25
C GLY A 43 -2.98 5.72 -7.04
N SER A 44 -4.20 5.35 -6.64
CA SER A 44 -5.45 5.81 -7.27
C SER A 44 -6.60 5.92 -6.27
N CYS A 45 -6.32 5.79 -4.98
CA CYS A 45 -7.27 5.98 -3.91
C CYS A 45 -7.45 7.48 -3.63
N SER A 46 -8.64 7.88 -3.22
CA SER A 46 -8.90 9.27 -2.85
C SER A 46 -8.37 9.65 -1.45
N ARG A 47 -7.73 8.71 -0.74
CA ARG A 47 -7.22 8.92 0.62
C ARG A 47 -5.71 9.09 0.59
N GLU A 48 -5.24 10.20 1.13
CA GLU A 48 -3.83 10.48 1.29
C GLU A 48 -3.21 9.69 2.46
N LEU A 49 -2.11 9.00 2.19
CA LEU A 49 -1.35 8.21 3.14
C LEU A 49 0.13 8.58 3.07
N ILE A 50 0.77 8.81 4.22
CA ILE A 50 2.22 8.99 4.26
C ILE A 50 2.89 7.63 4.14
N ARG A 51 3.73 7.50 3.11
CA ARG A 51 4.56 6.32 2.82
C ARG A 51 5.99 6.77 2.53
N TYR A 52 6.88 5.79 2.37
CA TYR A 52 8.29 6.03 2.12
C TYR A 52 8.75 5.21 0.92
N TYR A 53 9.67 5.78 0.14
CA TYR A 53 10.39 5.09 -0.92
C TYR A 53 11.89 5.30 -0.72
N TYR A 54 12.70 4.40 -1.25
CA TYR A 54 14.15 4.53 -1.20
C TYR A 54 14.62 5.46 -2.34
N ASP A 55 15.38 6.49 -1.99
CA ASP A 55 15.98 7.41 -2.95
C ASP A 55 17.48 7.11 -3.09
N PRO A 56 17.92 6.51 -4.20
CA PRO A 56 19.33 6.12 -4.38
C PRO A 56 20.26 7.32 -4.62
N VAL A 57 19.74 8.53 -4.83
CA VAL A 57 20.55 9.74 -5.02
C VAL A 57 21.03 10.25 -3.66
N ASP A 58 20.14 10.26 -2.68
CA ASP A 58 20.44 10.67 -1.31
C ASP A 58 20.80 9.51 -0.37
N ASP A 59 20.70 8.26 -0.84
CA ASP A 59 20.91 7.03 -0.04
C ASP A 59 19.99 6.98 1.20
N ASP A 60 18.75 7.48 1.06
CA ASP A 60 17.83 7.68 2.19
C ASP A 60 16.36 7.35 1.84
N CYS A 61 15.54 7.11 2.88
CA CYS A 61 14.13 6.82 2.73
C CYS A 61 13.28 8.09 2.79
N LYS A 62 12.83 8.57 1.62
CA LYS A 62 12.04 9.80 1.51
C LYS A 62 10.55 9.55 1.65
N ARG A 63 9.88 10.47 2.34
CA ARG A 63 8.42 10.45 2.53
C ARG A 63 7.69 10.92 1.26
N PHE A 64 6.56 10.29 0.95
CA PHE A 64 5.66 10.71 -0.11
C PHE A 64 4.19 10.46 0.28
N THR A 65 3.27 11.14 -0.41
CA THR A 65 1.83 10.90 -0.27
C THR A 65 1.38 9.86 -1.28
N TYR A 66 0.85 8.75 -0.79
CA TYR A 66 0.13 7.74 -1.55
C TYR A 66 -1.37 8.05 -1.50
N SER A 67 -1.94 8.39 -2.64
CA SER A 67 -3.37 8.54 -2.91
C SER A 67 -3.76 7.58 -4.02
#